data_AF-A0A382KL43-F1
#
_entry.id   AF-A0A382KL43-F1
#
_cell.length_a   1.000
_cell.length_b   1.000
_cell.length_c   1.000
_cell.angle_alpha   90.00
_cell.angle_beta   90.00
_cell.angle_gamma   90.00
#
_symmetry.space_group_name_H-M   'P 1'
#
loop_
_entity.id
_entity.type
_entity.pdbx_description
1 polymer ?
#
loop_
_entity_poly.entity_id
_entity_poly.type
_entity_poly.pdbx_seq_one_letter_code
_entity_poly.pdbx_strand_id
1 'polypeptide(L)'
;MPIVFICEDNGYGISVPTPKSWIENTFSNQDSIKYFHCDGLNLFDTINKTQEVQEYCRSKRSPVFLHMKTVRLMGHAGSDIESSYLSMSDIEGAEKNDPLLHSARILINDRILSSDEILDLYEKTRTRIHYVFEKATTRPRLDEASDIMGVIVPNDSKKNIPGFTNEKIRAKIFGKEYKRLAQPNHMAKLINYALKDIMLQYDNTLVFGEDVAKKGGVYHITADLFNQFSIRRVFNSPLDETSIIGFAAGLAHNGFLPIPEIQFLAYFHNAEDQLRGEAATLSFFSQGQYINPMVIRIAGLAYQKG
;
A
#
# COMPACT_ATOMS: atom_id res chain seq x y z
N MET A 1 -2.50 6.14 -14.19
CA MET A 1 -1.71 6.58 -13.03
C MET A 1 -0.30 6.07 -13.26
N PRO A 2 0.74 6.92 -13.27
CA PRO A 2 2.11 6.46 -13.44
C PRO A 2 2.54 5.70 -12.18
N ILE A 3 2.68 4.38 -12.29
CA ILE A 3 3.24 3.50 -11.25
C ILE A 3 4.26 2.58 -11.90
N VAL A 4 5.39 2.39 -11.24
CA VAL A 4 6.36 1.35 -11.60
C VAL A 4 6.31 0.27 -10.54
N PHE A 5 5.95 -0.94 -10.94
CA PHE A 5 6.12 -2.14 -10.15
C PHE A 5 7.51 -2.72 -10.46
N ILE A 6 8.32 -2.95 -9.45
CA ILE A 6 9.63 -3.57 -9.59
C ILE A 6 9.54 -4.98 -9.02
N CYS A 7 9.90 -5.97 -9.83
CA CYS A 7 10.05 -7.34 -9.40
C CYS A 7 11.55 -7.66 -9.32
N GLU A 8 12.05 -7.81 -8.09
CA GLU A 8 13.40 -8.28 -7.82
C GLU A 8 13.39 -9.81 -7.90
N ASP A 9 13.56 -10.34 -9.11
CA ASP A 9 13.53 -11.78 -9.36
C ASP A 9 14.87 -12.41 -8.99
N ASN A 10 14.95 -12.91 -7.76
CA ASN A 10 16.10 -13.68 -7.29
C ASN A 10 16.00 -15.19 -7.58
N GLY A 11 14.93 -15.61 -8.28
CA GLY A 11 14.68 -17.00 -8.64
C GLY A 11 14.02 -17.86 -7.57
N TYR A 12 13.67 -17.32 -6.39
CA TYR A 12 13.12 -18.11 -5.27
C TYR A 12 12.04 -17.39 -4.45
N GLY A 13 11.04 -18.15 -4.01
CA GLY A 13 10.18 -17.82 -2.87
C GLY A 13 10.56 -18.67 -1.66
N ILE A 14 11.31 -18.11 -0.70
CA ILE A 14 11.90 -18.84 0.44
C ILE A 14 12.81 -19.98 -0.05
N SER A 15 12.30 -21.22 -0.09
CA SER A 15 12.99 -22.42 -0.55
C SER A 15 12.45 -22.95 -1.89
N VAL A 16 11.41 -22.33 -2.43
CA VAL A 16 10.72 -22.79 -3.64
C VAL A 16 11.28 -22.05 -4.85
N PRO A 17 11.82 -22.73 -5.87
CA PRO A 17 12.29 -22.07 -7.08
C PRO A 17 11.12 -21.47 -7.87
N THR A 18 11.32 -20.27 -8.40
CA THR A 18 10.39 -19.63 -9.33
C THR A 18 10.31 -20.47 -10.60
N PRO A 19 9.10 -20.85 -11.07
CA PRO A 19 8.97 -21.58 -12.31
C PRO A 19 9.56 -20.80 -13.50
N LYS A 20 10.25 -21.52 -14.39
CA LYS A 20 10.99 -20.92 -15.51
C LYS A 20 10.09 -20.03 -16.37
N SER A 21 10.54 -18.80 -16.63
CA SER A 21 9.84 -17.80 -17.45
C SER A 21 8.45 -17.42 -16.95
N TRP A 22 8.05 -17.79 -15.73
CA TRP A 22 6.71 -17.51 -15.20
C TRP A 22 6.40 -16.01 -15.18
N ILE A 23 7.31 -15.20 -14.60
CA ILE A 23 7.15 -13.75 -14.49
C ILE A 23 7.01 -13.11 -15.88
N GLU A 24 7.93 -13.43 -16.81
CA GLU A 24 7.86 -12.91 -18.17
C GLU A 24 6.55 -13.31 -18.86
N ASN A 25 6.16 -14.59 -18.80
CA ASN A 25 4.92 -15.07 -19.42
C ASN A 25 3.67 -14.40 -18.84
N THR A 26 3.66 -14.12 -17.54
CA THR A 26 2.54 -13.48 -16.85
C THR A 26 2.40 -11.99 -17.18
N PHE A 27 3.50 -11.26 -17.32
CA PHE A 27 3.46 -9.79 -17.42
C PHE A 27 3.80 -9.22 -18.80
N SER A 28 4.52 -9.95 -19.66
CA SER A 28 4.97 -9.42 -20.96
C SER A 28 3.84 -9.15 -21.96
N ASN A 29 2.75 -9.92 -21.89
CA ASN A 29 1.63 -9.86 -22.82
C ASN A 29 0.38 -9.14 -22.27
N GLN A 30 0.54 -8.31 -21.23
CA GLN A 30 -0.58 -7.55 -20.68
C GLN A 30 -0.76 -6.21 -21.39
N ASP A 31 -1.98 -5.90 -21.82
CA ASP A 31 -2.30 -4.62 -22.47
C ASP A 31 -2.27 -3.43 -21.48
N SER A 32 -2.53 -3.69 -20.20
CA SER A 32 -2.70 -2.67 -19.17
C SER A 32 -1.40 -2.25 -18.48
N ILE A 33 -0.33 -3.03 -18.61
CA ILE A 33 0.95 -2.81 -17.96
C ILE A 33 2.09 -3.06 -18.94
N LYS A 34 2.97 -2.08 -19.13
CA LYS A 34 4.13 -2.25 -20.01
C LYS A 34 5.23 -3.02 -19.28
N TYR A 35 5.71 -4.10 -19.88
CA TYR A 35 6.81 -4.89 -19.35
C TYR A 35 8.18 -4.40 -19.83
N PHE A 36 9.15 -4.36 -18.92
CA PHE A 36 10.57 -4.16 -19.17
C PHE A 36 11.37 -5.21 -18.40
N HIS A 37 12.56 -5.53 -18.90
CA HIS A 37 13.48 -6.46 -18.25
C HIS A 37 14.90 -5.87 -18.21
N CYS A 38 15.61 -6.08 -17.10
CA CYS A 38 17.05 -5.83 -17.00
C CYS A 38 17.75 -6.91 -16.17
N ASP A 39 19.06 -7.04 -16.41
CA ASP A 39 19.96 -7.87 -15.61
C ASP A 39 20.58 -7.04 -14.48
N GLY A 40 20.21 -7.33 -13.23
CA GLY A 40 20.74 -6.68 -12.04
C GLY A 40 22.23 -6.93 -11.79
N LEU A 41 22.85 -7.90 -12.47
CA LEU A 41 24.30 -8.10 -12.46
C LEU A 41 25.03 -7.20 -13.47
N ASN A 42 24.30 -6.46 -14.31
CA ASN A 42 24.84 -5.48 -15.24
C ASN A 42 24.40 -4.08 -14.82
N LEU A 43 25.34 -3.37 -14.19
CA LEU A 43 25.13 -2.01 -13.67
C LEU A 43 24.59 -1.04 -14.74
N PHE A 44 25.14 -1.07 -15.96
CA PHE A 44 24.71 -0.16 -17.02
C PHE A 44 23.35 -0.55 -17.60
N ASP A 45 23.07 -1.84 -17.77
CA ASP A 45 21.75 -2.28 -18.23
C ASP A 45 20.66 -1.84 -17.23
N THR A 46 20.91 -2.03 -15.94
CA THR A 46 19.99 -1.61 -14.88
C THR A 46 19.77 -0.09 -14.89
N ILE A 47 20.84 0.72 -15.00
CA ILE A 47 20.73 2.19 -15.07
C ILE A 47 19.94 2.61 -16.32
N ASN A 48 20.29 2.08 -17.49
CA ASN A 48 19.65 2.46 -18.75
C ASN A 48 18.18 2.05 -18.76
N LYS A 49 17.87 0.82 -18.32
CA LYS A 49 16.50 0.31 -18.30
C LYS A 49 15.63 1.06 -17.30
N THR A 50 16.15 1.38 -16.12
CA THR A 50 15.38 2.14 -15.12
C THR A 50 15.08 3.57 -15.59
N GLN A 51 15.99 4.21 -16.31
CA GLN A 51 15.75 5.50 -16.96
C GLN A 51 14.64 5.41 -18.03
N GLU A 52 14.71 4.41 -18.91
CA GLU A 52 13.69 4.14 -19.93
C GLU A 52 12.31 3.88 -19.31
N VAL A 53 12.26 3.05 -18.26
CA VAL A 53 11.05 2.75 -17.48
C VAL A 53 10.45 4.02 -16.88
N GLN A 54 11.29 4.86 -16.26
CA GLN A 54 10.84 6.11 -15.66
C GLN A 54 10.26 7.05 -16.71
N GLU A 55 10.94 7.24 -17.84
CA GLU A 55 10.50 8.10 -18.93
C GLU A 55 9.18 7.60 -19.54
N TYR A 56 9.08 6.31 -19.81
CA TYR A 56 7.86 5.69 -20.33
C TYR A 56 6.68 5.87 -19.36
N CYS A 57 6.87 5.50 -18.08
CA CYS A 57 5.83 5.58 -17.06
C CYS A 57 5.28 7.00 -16.92
N ARG A 58 6.18 8.01 -16.89
CA ARG A 58 5.79 9.42 -16.78
C ARG A 58 5.09 9.95 -18.04
N SER A 59 5.67 9.69 -19.22
CA SER A 59 5.15 10.23 -20.49
C SER A 59 3.81 9.60 -20.90
N LYS A 60 3.65 8.29 -20.70
CA LYS A 60 2.43 7.55 -21.02
C LYS A 60 1.40 7.56 -19.88
N ARG A 61 1.80 7.97 -18.67
CA ARG A 61 0.97 7.97 -17.45
C ARG A 61 0.35 6.59 -17.15
N SER A 62 1.03 5.53 -17.54
CA SER A 62 0.59 4.14 -17.47
C SER A 62 1.39 3.33 -16.44
N PRO A 63 0.82 2.24 -15.90
CA PRO A 63 1.57 1.27 -15.13
C PRO A 63 2.70 0.64 -15.94
N VAL A 64 3.81 0.34 -15.28
CA VAL A 64 4.97 -0.36 -15.82
C VAL A 64 5.39 -1.47 -14.88
N PHE A 65 5.78 -2.62 -15.42
CA PHE A 65 6.39 -3.73 -14.70
C PHE A 65 7.86 -3.84 -15.10
N LEU A 66 8.78 -3.55 -14.19
CA LEU A 66 10.21 -3.76 -14.37
C LEU A 66 10.59 -5.09 -13.71
N HIS A 67 10.84 -6.09 -14.54
CA HIS A 67 11.42 -7.36 -14.11
C HIS A 67 12.94 -7.22 -14.05
N MET A 68 13.49 -7.12 -12.85
CA MET A 68 14.93 -7.04 -12.61
C MET A 68 15.41 -8.39 -12.11
N LYS A 69 16.22 -9.08 -12.94
CA LYS A 69 16.88 -10.30 -12.50
C LYS A 69 17.91 -9.96 -11.42
N THR A 70 17.90 -10.68 -10.32
CA THR A 70 18.82 -10.50 -9.20
C THR A 70 19.39 -11.85 -8.76
N VAL A 71 20.30 -11.81 -7.79
CA VAL A 71 20.88 -12.99 -7.14
C VAL A 71 20.62 -12.86 -5.65
N ARG A 72 20.06 -13.91 -5.03
CA ARG A 72 20.01 -14.00 -3.57
C ARG A 72 21.29 -14.65 -3.09
N LEU A 73 22.15 -13.86 -2.47
CA LEU A 73 23.26 -14.37 -1.68
C LEU A 73 22.68 -14.77 -0.31
N MET A 74 23.02 -15.96 0.17
CA MET A 74 22.55 -16.54 1.43
C MET A 74 21.07 -16.99 1.43
N GLY A 75 20.63 -17.52 2.58
CA GLY A 75 19.26 -17.96 2.82
C GLY A 75 18.22 -16.84 2.79
N HIS A 76 16.94 -17.24 2.92
CA HIS A 76 15.81 -16.30 2.90
C HIS A 76 15.87 -15.25 4.02
N ALA A 77 16.42 -15.63 5.17
CA ALA A 77 16.63 -14.78 6.34
C ALA A 77 17.99 -15.06 6.98
N GLY A 78 18.47 -14.18 7.85
CA GLY A 78 19.80 -14.33 8.47
C GLY A 78 19.98 -15.59 9.33
N SER A 79 18.89 -16.18 9.83
CA SER A 79 18.90 -17.45 10.57
C SER A 79 18.55 -18.67 9.69
N ASP A 80 18.23 -18.44 8.41
CA ASP A 80 17.83 -19.50 7.49
C ASP A 80 19.06 -20.27 6.99
N ILE A 81 18.95 -21.60 6.98
CA ILE A 81 20.04 -22.49 6.59
C ILE A 81 19.77 -22.97 5.18
N GLU A 82 20.31 -22.25 4.19
CA GLU A 82 20.05 -22.53 2.77
C GLU A 82 20.47 -23.93 2.31
N SER A 83 21.52 -24.50 2.94
CA SER A 83 21.96 -25.87 2.67
C SER A 83 20.96 -26.95 3.10
N SER A 84 19.87 -26.58 3.77
CA SER A 84 18.77 -27.50 4.06
C SER A 84 17.85 -27.76 2.85
N TYR A 85 17.88 -26.89 1.84
CA TYR A 85 17.02 -26.99 0.65
C TYR A 85 17.74 -26.67 -0.69
N LEU A 86 18.98 -26.19 -0.67
CA LEU A 86 19.83 -26.02 -1.85
C LEU A 86 21.05 -26.96 -1.79
N SER A 87 21.53 -27.38 -2.96
CA SER A 87 22.80 -28.10 -3.04
C SER A 87 23.97 -27.13 -2.87
N MET A 88 25.12 -27.63 -2.40
CA MET A 88 26.35 -26.81 -2.35
C MET A 88 26.72 -26.24 -3.72
N SER A 89 26.45 -26.97 -4.80
CA SER A 89 26.70 -26.48 -6.16
C SER A 89 25.82 -25.28 -6.52
N ASP A 90 24.58 -25.24 -6.04
CA ASP A 90 23.68 -24.11 -6.28
C ASP A 90 24.14 -22.89 -5.48
N ILE A 91 24.53 -23.09 -4.21
CA ILE A 91 25.04 -22.04 -3.32
C ILE A 91 26.31 -21.42 -3.90
N GLU A 92 27.31 -22.24 -4.23
CA GLU A 92 28.56 -21.78 -4.86
C GLU A 92 28.29 -21.14 -6.23
N GLY A 93 27.27 -21.60 -6.94
CA GLY A 93 26.81 -21.00 -8.20
C GLY A 93 26.26 -19.59 -8.01
N ALA A 94 25.48 -19.36 -6.95
CA ALA A 94 24.98 -18.04 -6.60
C ALA A 94 26.10 -17.10 -6.13
N GLU A 95 27.02 -17.58 -5.28
CA GLU A 95 28.17 -16.81 -4.80
C GLU A 95 29.09 -16.32 -5.93
N LYS A 96 29.28 -17.12 -6.98
CA LYS A 96 30.03 -16.71 -8.18
C LYS A 96 29.41 -15.53 -8.93
N ASN A 97 28.12 -15.25 -8.70
CA ASN A 97 27.39 -14.15 -9.28
C ASN A 97 27.23 -12.97 -8.29
N ASP A 98 28.20 -12.75 -7.39
CA ASP A 98 28.21 -11.59 -6.50
C ASP A 98 28.08 -10.26 -7.30
N PRO A 99 26.98 -9.50 -7.11
CA PRO A 99 26.77 -8.23 -7.82
C PRO A 99 27.87 -7.18 -7.60
N LEU A 100 28.56 -7.21 -6.44
CA LEU A 100 29.67 -6.30 -6.15
C LEU A 100 30.88 -6.61 -7.03
N LEU A 101 31.22 -7.89 -7.19
CA LEU A 101 32.32 -8.32 -8.06
C LEU A 101 31.99 -8.06 -9.54
N HIS A 102 30.74 -8.29 -9.94
CA HIS A 102 30.26 -7.94 -11.28
C HIS A 102 30.40 -6.42 -11.55
N SER A 103 29.94 -5.59 -10.61
CA SER A 103 30.04 -4.13 -10.72
C SER A 103 31.49 -3.66 -10.77
N ALA A 104 32.36 -4.18 -9.90
CA ALA A 104 33.79 -3.85 -9.89
C ALA A 104 34.45 -4.22 -11.24
N ARG A 105 34.17 -5.42 -11.76
CA ARG A 105 34.69 -5.86 -13.07
C ARG A 105 34.22 -4.95 -14.20
N ILE A 106 32.94 -4.57 -14.22
CA ILE A 106 32.40 -3.65 -15.24
C ILE A 106 33.13 -2.31 -15.19
N LEU A 107 33.27 -1.71 -14.00
CA LEU A 107 33.91 -0.41 -13.82
C LEU A 107 35.40 -0.41 -14.20
N ILE A 108 36.12 -1.49 -13.89
CA ILE A 108 37.55 -1.65 -14.25
C ILE A 108 37.69 -1.82 -15.77
N ASN A 109 36.89 -2.70 -16.37
CA ASN A 109 36.96 -2.97 -17.81
C ASN A 109 36.67 -1.71 -18.63
N ASP A 110 35.71 -0.90 -18.18
CA ASP A 110 35.32 0.35 -18.84
C ASP A 110 36.19 1.54 -18.41
N ARG A 111 37.23 1.30 -17.60
CA ARG A 111 38.22 2.30 -17.14
C ARG A 111 37.62 3.48 -16.40
N ILE A 112 36.54 3.24 -15.65
CA ILE A 112 35.85 4.26 -14.87
C ILE A 112 36.49 4.41 -13.48
N LEU A 113 36.84 3.28 -12.85
CA LEU A 113 37.58 3.24 -11.59
C LEU A 113 38.66 2.15 -11.67
N SER A 114 39.79 2.42 -11.04
CA SER A 114 40.84 1.43 -10.77
C SER A 114 40.45 0.50 -9.63
N SER A 115 41.16 -0.63 -9.50
CA SER A 115 41.00 -1.55 -8.36
C SER A 115 41.22 -0.86 -7.02
N ASP A 116 42.20 0.04 -6.94
CA ASP A 116 42.57 0.73 -5.70
C ASP A 116 41.48 1.72 -5.28
N GLU A 117 40.88 2.44 -6.23
CA GLU A 117 39.74 3.33 -5.96
C GLU A 117 38.49 2.56 -5.50
N ILE A 118 38.24 1.38 -6.09
CA ILE A 118 37.13 0.51 -5.67
C ILE A 118 37.35 -0.02 -4.26
N LEU A 119 38.57 -0.47 -3.94
CA LEU A 119 38.92 -0.94 -2.59
C LEU A 119 38.82 0.19 -1.56
N ASP A 120 39.31 1.38 -1.89
CA ASP A 120 39.18 2.56 -1.03
C ASP A 120 37.70 2.93 -0.79
N LEU A 121 36.84 2.88 -1.81
CA LEU A 121 35.40 3.10 -1.65
C LEU A 121 34.74 2.05 -0.74
N TYR A 122 35.13 0.78 -0.91
CA TYR A 122 34.64 -0.32 -0.08
C TYR A 122 35.02 -0.12 1.38
N GLU A 123 36.30 0.16 1.66
CA GLU A 123 36.79 0.36 3.03
C GLU A 123 36.19 1.60 3.69
N LYS A 124 36.08 2.72 2.96
CA LYS A 124 35.38 3.92 3.44
C LYS A 124 33.92 3.62 3.80
N THR A 125 33.24 2.80 2.99
CA THR A 125 31.86 2.38 3.27
C THR A 125 31.80 1.52 4.51
N ARG A 126 32.72 0.56 4.67
CA ARG A 126 32.83 -0.28 5.88
C ARG A 126 33.04 0.57 7.14
N THR A 127 33.98 1.52 7.13
CA THR A 127 34.22 2.43 8.25
C THR A 127 32.96 3.25 8.58
N ARG A 128 32.26 3.76 7.57
CA ARG A 128 31.01 4.52 7.77
C ARG A 128 29.91 3.66 8.40
N ILE A 129 29.70 2.44 7.89
CA ILE A 129 28.70 1.50 8.45
C ILE A 129 29.05 1.17 9.90
N HIS A 130 30.32 0.89 10.21
CA HIS A 130 30.75 0.60 11.57
C HIS A 130 30.49 1.78 12.52
N TYR A 131 30.79 3.00 12.10
CA TYR A 131 30.48 4.19 12.89
C TYR A 131 28.97 4.32 13.18
N VAL A 132 28.12 4.09 12.19
CA VAL A 132 26.66 4.12 12.37
C VAL A 132 26.20 3.01 13.31
N PHE A 133 26.76 1.81 13.19
CA PHE A 133 26.48 0.68 14.07
C PHE A 133 26.78 1.04 15.53
N GLU A 134 27.96 1.57 15.83
CA GLU A 134 28.35 1.98 17.20
C GLU A 134 27.42 3.06 17.78
N LYS A 135 26.90 3.96 16.95
CA LYS A 135 25.91 4.94 17.41
C LYS A 135 24.53 4.32 17.61
N ALA A 136 24.12 3.40 16.74
CA ALA A 136 22.83 2.75 16.83
C ALA A 136 22.72 1.86 18.08
N THR A 137 23.80 1.18 18.47
CA THR A 137 23.84 0.30 19.66
C THR A 137 23.69 1.06 20.98
N THR A 138 24.00 2.37 20.99
CA THR A 138 23.81 3.23 22.18
C THR A 138 22.41 3.82 22.32
N ARG A 139 21.50 3.57 21.37
CA ARG A 139 20.13 4.10 21.45
C ARG A 139 19.36 3.44 22.60
N PRO A 140 18.48 4.18 23.30
CA PRO A 140 17.60 3.61 24.31
C PRO A 140 16.79 2.44 23.75
N ARG A 141 16.56 1.43 24.58
CA ARG A 141 15.69 0.29 24.28
C ARG A 141 14.33 0.52 24.93
N LEU A 142 13.34 -0.28 24.49
CA LEU A 142 12.07 -0.38 25.20
C LEU A 142 12.32 -1.37 26.34
N ASP A 143 12.22 -0.89 27.57
CA ASP A 143 12.56 -1.66 28.77
C ASP A 143 11.30 -2.15 29.50
N GLU A 144 10.17 -1.43 29.36
CA GLU A 144 8.93 -1.73 30.06
C GLU A 144 7.75 -1.96 29.11
N ALA A 145 6.75 -2.73 29.56
CA ALA A 145 5.54 -2.98 28.78
C ALA A 145 4.79 -1.68 28.43
N SER A 146 4.86 -0.64 29.27
CA SER A 146 4.27 0.67 28.99
C SER A 146 4.84 1.33 27.75
N ASP A 147 6.12 1.10 27.44
CA ASP A 147 6.79 1.70 26.28
C ASP A 147 6.27 1.10 24.97
N ILE A 148 5.87 -0.17 25.02
CA ILE A 148 5.22 -0.89 23.91
C ILE A 148 3.75 -0.47 23.80
N MET A 149 3.03 -0.46 24.93
CA MET A 149 1.59 -0.19 24.97
C MET A 149 1.23 1.26 24.65
N GLY A 150 2.13 2.22 24.94
CA GLY A 150 1.91 3.65 24.66
C GLY A 150 1.69 3.96 23.18
N VAL A 151 2.09 3.05 22.29
CA VAL A 151 1.90 3.17 20.84
C VAL A 151 0.53 2.64 20.37
N ILE A 152 -0.06 1.71 21.12
CA ILE A 152 -1.36 1.09 20.79
C ILE A 152 -2.51 2.03 21.19
N VAL A 153 -2.32 2.82 22.23
CA VAL A 153 -3.32 3.79 22.70
C VAL A 153 -3.35 4.96 21.70
N PRO A 154 -4.53 5.36 21.18
CA PRO A 154 -4.63 6.50 20.28
C PRO A 154 -3.96 7.73 20.88
N ASN A 155 -2.99 8.29 20.16
CA ASN A 155 -2.31 9.52 20.59
C ASN A 155 -3.34 10.61 20.90
N ASP A 156 -3.22 11.21 22.09
CA ASP A 156 -4.07 12.32 22.59
C ASP A 156 -3.77 13.66 21.87
N SER A 157 -3.35 13.56 20.62
CA SER A 157 -3.07 14.70 19.75
C SER A 157 -4.34 15.54 19.60
N LYS A 158 -4.21 16.86 19.81
CA LYS A 158 -5.31 17.80 19.55
C LYS A 158 -5.72 17.71 18.08
N LYS A 159 -6.83 17.03 17.81
CA LYS A 159 -7.37 16.92 16.45
C LYS A 159 -8.04 18.24 16.09
N ASN A 160 -7.65 18.81 14.95
CA ASN A 160 -8.35 19.95 14.39
C ASN A 160 -9.64 19.46 13.73
N ILE A 161 -10.73 19.44 14.51
CA ILE A 161 -12.04 19.01 14.02
C ILE A 161 -12.63 20.16 13.21
N PRO A 162 -12.90 19.99 11.91
CA PRO A 162 -13.58 21.01 11.12
C PRO A 162 -14.89 21.40 11.79
N GLY A 163 -15.19 22.69 11.83
CA GLY A 163 -16.47 23.17 12.33
C GLY A 163 -17.64 22.63 11.50
N PHE A 164 -18.84 22.61 12.09
CA PHE A 164 -20.04 22.27 11.34
C PHE A 164 -20.24 23.23 10.16
N THR A 165 -20.80 22.71 9.06
CA THR A 165 -21.08 23.52 7.87
C THR A 165 -22.10 24.62 8.15
N ASN A 166 -22.17 25.60 7.25
CA ASN A 166 -23.18 26.67 7.32
C ASN A 166 -24.59 26.10 7.16
N GLU A 167 -25.52 26.49 8.04
CA GLU A 167 -26.90 26.01 8.04
C GLU A 167 -27.63 26.23 6.71
N LYS A 168 -27.31 27.30 5.96
CA LYS A 168 -27.87 27.55 4.63
C LYS A 168 -27.42 26.49 3.60
N ILE A 169 -26.15 26.08 3.67
CA ILE A 169 -25.60 25.03 2.79
C ILE A 169 -26.22 23.69 3.17
N ARG A 170 -26.27 23.40 4.47
CA ARG A 170 -26.94 22.21 5.01
C ARG A 170 -28.39 22.12 4.53
N ALA A 171 -29.18 23.18 4.72
CA ALA A 171 -30.57 23.24 4.25
C ALA A 171 -30.71 23.02 2.74
N LYS A 172 -29.79 23.56 1.94
CA LYS A 172 -29.78 23.35 0.48
C LYS A 172 -29.52 21.89 0.11
N ILE A 173 -28.53 21.22 0.74
CA ILE A 173 -28.18 19.82 0.46
C ILE A 173 -29.28 18.86 0.92
N PHE A 174 -29.84 19.09 2.09
CA PHE A 174 -30.95 18.26 2.59
C PHE A 174 -32.28 18.52 1.86
N GLY A 175 -32.45 19.71 1.26
CA GLY A 175 -33.60 20.05 0.44
C GLY A 175 -34.92 19.86 1.19
N LYS A 176 -35.84 19.06 0.64
CA LYS A 176 -37.15 18.80 1.25
C LYS A 176 -37.06 18.08 2.61
N GLU A 177 -36.01 17.28 2.82
CA GLU A 177 -35.82 16.51 4.06
C GLU A 177 -35.35 17.38 5.22
N TYR A 178 -34.83 18.57 4.95
CA TYR A 178 -34.29 19.45 5.98
C TYR A 178 -35.32 19.77 7.09
N LYS A 179 -36.58 20.01 6.71
CA LYS A 179 -37.69 20.26 7.65
C LYS A 179 -38.10 19.04 8.47
N ARG A 180 -37.66 17.84 8.08
CA ARG A 180 -38.02 16.56 8.70
C ARG A 180 -36.90 15.98 9.57
N LEU A 181 -35.77 16.68 9.70
CA LEU A 181 -34.61 16.21 10.46
C LEU A 181 -34.91 15.92 11.93
N ALA A 182 -35.81 16.68 12.55
CA ALA A 182 -36.21 16.50 13.94
C ALA A 182 -37.28 15.41 14.13
N GLN A 183 -37.82 14.83 13.04
CA GLN A 183 -38.87 13.82 13.12
C GLN A 183 -38.24 12.42 13.24
N PRO A 184 -38.86 11.50 14.02
CA PRO A 184 -38.45 10.11 14.05
C PRO A 184 -38.43 9.50 12.63
N ASN A 185 -37.40 8.71 12.34
CA ASN A 185 -37.25 8.02 11.07
C ASN A 185 -36.57 6.66 11.24
N HIS A 186 -36.62 5.82 10.22
CA HIS A 186 -35.97 4.52 10.27
C HIS A 186 -34.43 4.66 10.25
N MET A 187 -33.72 3.69 10.82
CA MET A 187 -32.26 3.72 11.00
C MET A 187 -31.49 4.04 9.72
N ALA A 188 -31.85 3.42 8.58
CA ALA A 188 -31.18 3.69 7.30
C ALA A 188 -31.24 5.17 6.89
N LYS A 189 -32.36 5.87 7.15
CA LYS A 189 -32.51 7.30 6.84
C LYS A 189 -31.69 8.15 7.80
N LEU A 190 -31.66 7.81 9.09
CA LEU A 190 -30.86 8.52 10.09
C LEU A 190 -29.35 8.41 9.79
N ILE A 191 -28.89 7.23 9.37
CA ILE A 191 -27.51 7.03 8.92
C ILE A 191 -27.23 7.85 7.65
N ASN A 192 -28.16 7.87 6.68
CA ASN A 192 -28.03 8.72 5.49
C ASN A 192 -27.87 10.21 5.87
N TYR A 193 -28.63 10.70 6.85
CA TYR A 193 -28.50 12.07 7.35
C TYR A 193 -27.13 12.32 7.99
N ALA A 194 -26.64 11.40 8.82
CA ALA A 194 -25.31 11.49 9.41
C ALA A 194 -24.21 11.51 8.34
N LEU A 195 -24.31 10.68 7.29
CA LEU A 195 -23.35 10.69 6.17
C LEU A 195 -23.36 12.02 5.43
N LYS A 196 -24.53 12.63 5.19
CA LYS A 196 -24.63 13.96 4.57
C LYS A 196 -23.93 15.02 5.42
N ASP A 197 -24.15 15.01 6.73
CA ASP A 197 -23.51 15.95 7.66
C ASP A 197 -21.98 15.73 7.72
N ILE A 198 -21.51 14.48 7.78
CA ILE A 198 -20.07 14.16 7.72
C ILE A 198 -19.48 14.68 6.41
N MET A 199 -20.11 14.41 5.27
CA MET A 199 -19.60 14.87 3.97
C MET A 199 -19.62 16.40 3.82
N LEU A 200 -20.53 17.10 4.51
CA LEU A 200 -20.57 18.57 4.58
C LEU A 200 -19.52 19.17 5.52
N GLN A 201 -19.16 18.45 6.58
CA GLN A 201 -18.17 18.88 7.57
C GLN A 201 -16.74 18.59 7.09
N TYR A 202 -16.54 17.45 6.42
CA TYR A 202 -15.25 16.97 5.95
C TYR A 202 -15.23 16.94 4.43
N ASP A 203 -14.61 17.95 3.82
CA ASP A 203 -14.49 18.08 2.36
C ASP A 203 -13.69 16.93 1.72
N ASN A 204 -12.84 16.29 2.52
CA ASN A 204 -12.01 15.14 2.18
C ASN A 204 -12.69 13.79 2.49
N THR A 205 -14.00 13.74 2.79
CA THR A 205 -14.69 12.44 2.95
C THR A 205 -15.00 11.80 1.60
N LEU A 206 -14.72 10.51 1.47
CA LEU A 206 -15.05 9.71 0.28
C LEU A 206 -15.95 8.56 0.71
N VAL A 207 -17.03 8.31 -0.03
CA VAL A 207 -17.96 7.20 0.23
C VAL A 207 -17.96 6.29 -0.99
N PHE A 208 -17.56 5.03 -0.84
CA PHE A 208 -17.43 4.14 -1.98
C PHE A 208 -17.61 2.68 -1.59
N GLY A 209 -17.83 1.84 -2.59
CA GLY A 209 -18.14 0.43 -2.41
C GLY A 209 -19.01 -0.05 -3.56
N GLU A 210 -19.50 -1.27 -3.46
CA GLU A 210 -20.30 -1.88 -4.53
C GLU A 210 -21.70 -1.28 -4.54
N ASP A 211 -22.11 -0.73 -5.68
CA ASP A 211 -23.39 -0.05 -5.88
C ASP A 211 -23.69 1.14 -4.93
N VAL A 212 -22.70 1.65 -4.21
CA VAL A 212 -22.85 2.74 -3.23
C VAL A 212 -23.27 4.08 -3.87
N ALA A 213 -22.92 4.31 -5.15
CA ALA A 213 -23.19 5.58 -5.82
C ALA A 213 -24.65 5.73 -6.26
N LYS A 214 -24.99 5.35 -7.49
CA LYS A 214 -26.31 5.64 -8.08
C LYS A 214 -27.46 4.86 -7.44
N LYS A 215 -27.22 3.61 -7.02
CA LYS A 215 -28.23 2.76 -6.35
C LYS A 215 -28.39 3.15 -4.88
N GLY A 216 -27.30 3.58 -4.23
CA GLY A 216 -27.29 3.98 -2.82
C GLY A 216 -27.00 2.83 -1.86
N GLY A 217 -26.31 1.78 -2.32
CA GLY A 217 -26.07 0.55 -1.56
C GLY A 217 -27.31 -0.36 -1.51
N VAL A 218 -27.18 -1.54 -0.90
CA VAL A 218 -28.24 -2.56 -0.85
C VAL A 218 -29.49 -2.06 -0.12
N TYR A 219 -29.30 -1.32 0.96
CA TYR A 219 -30.37 -0.80 1.80
C TYR A 219 -30.66 0.69 1.55
N HIS A 220 -30.18 1.24 0.42
CA HIS A 220 -30.35 2.65 0.05
C HIS A 220 -29.82 3.65 1.09
N ILE A 221 -28.85 3.26 1.92
CA ILE A 221 -28.30 4.12 2.98
C ILE A 221 -27.50 5.28 2.40
N THR A 222 -26.87 5.12 1.24
CA THR A 222 -26.12 6.18 0.56
C THR A 222 -26.92 6.83 -0.57
N ALA A 223 -28.25 6.64 -0.58
CA ALA A 223 -29.13 7.25 -1.57
C ALA A 223 -28.96 8.79 -1.62
N ASP A 224 -29.04 9.33 -2.83
CA ASP A 224 -28.83 10.73 -3.21
C ASP A 224 -27.43 11.31 -2.97
N LEU A 225 -26.54 10.65 -2.21
CA LEU A 225 -25.19 11.18 -1.95
C LEU A 225 -24.42 11.43 -3.25
N PHE A 226 -24.53 10.53 -4.22
CA PHE A 226 -23.92 10.70 -5.55
C PHE A 226 -24.38 11.98 -6.25
N ASN A 227 -25.69 12.27 -6.24
CA ASN A 227 -26.24 13.46 -6.89
C ASN A 227 -25.82 14.75 -6.15
N GLN A 228 -25.63 14.67 -4.83
CA GLN A 228 -25.30 15.81 -3.99
C GLN A 228 -23.81 16.16 -3.98
N PHE A 229 -22.92 15.15 -3.99
CA PHE A 229 -21.48 15.32 -3.83
C PHE A 229 -20.65 14.90 -5.07
N SER A 230 -21.32 14.42 -6.13
CA SER A 230 -20.73 13.98 -7.40
C SER A 230 -19.84 12.73 -7.31
N ILE A 231 -19.46 12.22 -8.49
CA ILE A 231 -18.53 11.10 -8.65
C ILE A 231 -17.18 11.29 -7.95
N ARG A 232 -16.77 12.54 -7.71
CA ARG A 232 -15.49 12.86 -7.06
C ARG A 232 -15.45 12.44 -5.59
N ARG A 233 -16.61 12.25 -4.97
CA ARG A 233 -16.72 11.92 -3.54
C ARG A 233 -17.58 10.69 -3.25
N VAL A 234 -18.42 10.29 -4.20
CA VAL A 234 -19.24 9.09 -4.09
C VAL A 234 -19.12 8.28 -5.37
N PHE A 235 -18.55 7.08 -5.30
CA PHE A 235 -18.28 6.26 -6.48
C PHE A 235 -18.39 4.77 -6.20
N ASN A 236 -18.64 3.99 -7.26
CA ASN A 236 -18.65 2.53 -7.16
C ASN A 236 -17.22 1.98 -7.26
N SER A 237 -16.90 0.99 -6.44
CA SER A 237 -15.67 0.20 -6.56
C SER A 237 -15.85 -0.99 -7.50
N PRO A 238 -14.76 -1.66 -7.92
CA PRO A 238 -14.81 -3.04 -8.40
C PRO A 238 -15.39 -3.99 -7.35
N LEU A 239 -15.82 -5.18 -7.80
CA LEU A 239 -16.31 -6.27 -6.95
C LEU A 239 -15.13 -7.04 -6.33
N ASP A 240 -14.39 -6.38 -5.45
CA ASP A 240 -13.26 -6.96 -4.71
C ASP A 240 -13.11 -6.25 -3.36
N GLU A 241 -13.51 -6.92 -2.28
CA GLU A 241 -13.45 -6.35 -0.94
C GLU A 241 -12.03 -6.04 -0.50
N THR A 242 -11.03 -6.83 -0.95
CA THR A 242 -9.62 -6.61 -0.62
C THR A 242 -9.17 -5.25 -1.15
N SER A 243 -9.45 -4.97 -2.43
CA SER A 243 -9.18 -3.67 -3.03
C SER A 243 -9.97 -2.54 -2.37
N ILE A 244 -11.24 -2.76 -1.97
CA ILE A 244 -12.05 -1.73 -1.29
C ILE A 244 -11.37 -1.27 0.00
N ILE A 245 -10.97 -2.20 0.87
CA ILE A 245 -10.31 -1.87 2.14
C ILE A 245 -8.90 -1.32 1.91
N GLY A 246 -8.13 -1.90 0.97
CA GLY A 246 -6.80 -1.41 0.62
C GLY A 246 -6.80 0.02 0.08
N PHE A 247 -7.76 0.37 -0.79
CA PHE A 247 -7.95 1.74 -1.26
C PHE A 247 -8.35 2.68 -0.14
N ALA A 248 -9.22 2.24 0.78
CA ALA A 248 -9.56 3.03 1.96
C ALA A 248 -8.32 3.33 2.78
N ALA A 249 -7.47 2.33 3.08
CA ALA A 249 -6.23 2.54 3.83
C ALA A 249 -5.29 3.52 3.11
N GLY A 250 -5.08 3.37 1.81
CA GLY A 250 -4.26 4.29 1.03
C GLY A 250 -4.80 5.72 1.00
N LEU A 251 -6.11 5.91 0.84
CA LEU A 251 -6.77 7.21 0.90
C LEU A 251 -6.64 7.86 2.28
N ALA A 252 -6.80 7.07 3.33
CA ALA A 252 -6.57 7.48 4.72
C ALA A 252 -5.16 8.04 4.91
N HIS A 253 -4.12 7.35 4.41
CA HIS A 253 -2.73 7.83 4.49
C HIS A 253 -2.50 9.13 3.71
N ASN A 254 -3.30 9.39 2.69
CA ASN A 254 -3.26 10.62 1.89
C ASN A 254 -4.16 11.73 2.46
N GLY A 255 -4.65 11.58 3.70
CA GLY A 255 -5.40 12.61 4.39
C GLY A 255 -6.87 12.70 3.99
N PHE A 256 -7.45 11.65 3.39
CA PHE A 256 -8.91 11.55 3.21
C PHE A 256 -9.58 10.90 4.42
N LEU A 257 -10.90 11.10 4.54
CA LEU A 257 -11.77 10.34 5.44
C LEU A 257 -12.59 9.34 4.62
N PRO A 258 -12.06 8.13 4.35
CA PRO A 258 -12.75 7.15 3.54
C PRO A 258 -13.83 6.42 4.35
N ILE A 259 -14.97 6.21 3.71
CA ILE A 259 -16.12 5.45 4.21
C ILE A 259 -16.40 4.34 3.19
N PRO A 260 -15.58 3.28 3.16
CA PRO A 260 -15.86 2.12 2.32
C PRO A 260 -17.10 1.38 2.85
N GLU A 261 -17.95 0.90 1.95
CA GLU A 261 -19.06 0.01 2.27
C GLU A 261 -18.81 -1.38 1.68
N ILE A 262 -18.80 -2.38 2.56
CA ILE A 262 -18.85 -3.80 2.18
C ILE A 262 -20.32 -4.20 2.20
N GLN A 263 -20.75 -4.83 1.10
CA GLN A 263 -22.17 -5.04 0.82
C GLN A 263 -22.87 -5.83 1.92
N PHE A 264 -22.24 -6.90 2.40
CA PHE A 264 -22.71 -7.74 3.51
C PHE A 264 -21.55 -8.29 4.32
N LEU A 265 -21.81 -8.63 5.59
CA LEU A 265 -20.81 -9.22 6.49
C LEU A 265 -20.19 -10.51 5.94
N ALA A 266 -20.94 -11.32 5.18
CA ALA A 266 -20.41 -12.53 4.57
C ALA A 266 -19.20 -12.26 3.65
N TYR A 267 -19.16 -11.09 3.00
CA TYR A 267 -18.10 -10.70 2.09
C TYR A 267 -16.91 -10.04 2.78
N PHE A 268 -17.08 -9.57 4.02
CA PHE A 268 -15.98 -8.98 4.79
C PHE A 268 -14.80 -9.96 4.97
N HIS A 269 -15.08 -11.25 5.10
CA HIS A 269 -14.05 -12.28 5.27
C HIS A 269 -13.06 -12.37 4.11
N ASN A 270 -13.42 -11.88 2.92
CA ASN A 270 -12.49 -11.80 1.78
C ASN A 270 -11.38 -10.76 1.99
N ALA A 271 -11.62 -9.76 2.85
CA ALA A 271 -10.74 -8.61 3.07
C ALA A 271 -10.29 -8.44 4.52
N GLU A 272 -10.57 -9.43 5.38
CA GLU A 272 -10.32 -9.34 6.82
C GLU A 272 -8.85 -9.04 7.12
N ASP A 273 -7.91 -9.62 6.37
CA ASP A 273 -6.47 -9.38 6.57
C ASP A 273 -6.05 -7.93 6.29
N GLN A 274 -6.68 -7.25 5.32
CA GLN A 274 -6.44 -5.81 5.09
C GLN A 274 -6.87 -4.96 6.30
N LEU A 275 -7.92 -5.37 7.01
CA LEU A 275 -8.37 -4.66 8.20
C LEU A 275 -7.55 -5.03 9.44
N ARG A 276 -7.49 -6.33 9.74
CA ARG A 276 -6.88 -6.89 10.95
C ARG A 276 -5.36 -6.77 10.93
N GLY A 277 -4.73 -7.08 9.80
CA GLY A 277 -3.27 -7.16 9.65
C GLY A 277 -2.62 -5.82 9.35
N GLU A 278 -3.30 -4.96 8.59
CA GLU A 278 -2.72 -3.69 8.10
C GLU A 278 -3.37 -2.47 8.76
N ALA A 279 -4.66 -2.22 8.50
CA ALA A 279 -5.30 -0.96 8.90
C ALA A 279 -5.37 -0.75 10.42
N ALA A 280 -5.69 -1.80 11.19
CA ALA A 280 -5.87 -1.72 12.64
C ALA A 280 -4.53 -1.62 13.41
N THR A 281 -3.48 -2.27 12.91
CA THR A 281 -2.16 -2.38 13.56
C THR A 281 -1.20 -1.28 13.11
N LEU A 282 -1.54 -0.51 12.08
CA LEU A 282 -0.70 0.53 11.51
C LEU A 282 -0.10 1.50 12.54
N SER A 283 -0.93 1.97 13.48
CA SER A 283 -0.48 2.91 14.52
C SER A 283 0.58 2.27 15.42
N PHE A 284 0.43 0.98 15.73
CA PHE A 284 1.40 0.21 16.50
C PHE A 284 2.75 0.09 15.76
N PHE A 285 2.73 -0.39 14.51
CA PHE A 285 3.98 -0.60 13.76
C PHE A 285 4.70 0.69 13.36
N SER A 286 3.95 1.80 13.24
CA SER A 286 4.51 3.09 12.83
C SER A 286 4.86 4.02 13.99
N GLN A 287 4.79 3.55 15.24
CA GLN A 287 4.97 4.42 16.39
C GLN A 287 4.00 5.64 16.41
N GLY A 288 2.78 5.44 15.91
CA GLY A 288 1.77 6.48 15.75
C GLY A 288 2.04 7.50 14.63
N GLN A 289 3.07 7.30 13.79
CA GLN A 289 3.34 8.15 12.63
C GLN A 289 2.23 8.06 11.58
N TYR A 290 1.59 6.90 11.47
CA TYR A 290 0.46 6.67 10.58
C TYR A 290 -0.76 6.22 11.37
N ILE A 291 -1.92 6.78 11.01
CA ILE A 291 -3.23 6.40 11.55
C ILE A 291 -4.19 6.13 10.40
N ASN A 292 -5.18 5.30 10.66
CA ASN A 292 -6.20 4.98 9.67
C ASN A 292 -7.58 5.50 10.14
N PRO A 293 -8.04 6.66 9.65
CA PRO A 293 -9.32 7.25 10.05
C PRO A 293 -10.54 6.60 9.37
N MET A 294 -10.38 5.51 8.62
CA MET A 294 -11.48 4.95 7.84
C MET A 294 -12.69 4.58 8.71
N VAL A 295 -13.89 4.78 8.16
CA VAL A 295 -15.15 4.34 8.79
C VAL A 295 -15.77 3.28 7.90
N ILE A 296 -15.55 2.01 8.23
CA ILE A 296 -16.05 0.90 7.44
C ILE A 296 -17.54 0.69 7.73
N ARG A 297 -18.33 0.61 6.67
CA ARG A 297 -19.74 0.25 6.74
C ARG A 297 -19.93 -1.19 6.28
N ILE A 298 -20.59 -2.01 7.09
CA ILE A 298 -20.86 -3.42 6.79
C ILE A 298 -22.32 -3.70 7.15
N ALA A 299 -23.10 -4.25 6.23
CA ALA A 299 -24.43 -4.74 6.56
C ALA A 299 -24.35 -6.12 7.23
N GLY A 300 -24.56 -6.16 8.55
CA GLY A 300 -24.39 -7.37 9.37
C GLY A 300 -25.67 -8.07 9.82
N LEU A 301 -26.85 -7.59 9.46
CA LEU A 301 -28.12 -8.23 9.84
C LEU A 301 -28.52 -9.31 8.83
N ALA A 302 -29.30 -10.28 9.30
CA ALA A 302 -29.73 -11.43 8.51
C ALA A 302 -30.43 -11.01 7.21
N TYR A 303 -30.12 -11.74 6.12
CA TYR A 303 -30.80 -11.62 4.84
C TYR A 303 -32.32 -11.72 5.04
N GLN A 304 -33.10 -10.87 4.37
CA GLN A 304 -34.52 -11.13 4.23
C GLN A 304 -34.66 -12.47 3.49
N LYS A 305 -35.38 -13.41 4.10
CA LYS A 305 -35.79 -14.63 3.41
C LYS A 305 -36.66 -14.17 2.23
N GLY A 306 -36.19 -14.42 1.00
CA GLY A 306 -36.91 -14.14 -0.23
C GLY A 306 -38.23 -14.90 -0.31
#